data_AF-A0A2G9MDG2-F1
#
_entry.id   AF-A0A2G9MDG2-F1
#
_cell.length_a   1.000
_cell.length_b   1.000
_cell.length_c   1.000
_cell.angle_alpha   90.00
_cell.angle_beta   90.00
_cell.angle_gamma   90.00
#
_symmetry.space_group_name_H-M   'P 1'
#
loop_
_entity.id
_entity.type
_entity.pdbx_description
1 polymer ?
#
loop_
_entity_poly.entity_id
_entity_poly.type
_entity_poly.pdbx_seq_one_letter_code
_entity_poly.pdbx_strand_id
1 'polypeptide(L)'
;MVVENLRNRVLVYPNKGNLLVSSDIHGNKQDYLQVMKLFETSLTSGIDTYILFLGDLVQGPDKLTERFPYKDESVFIVRHLFGMRKVYGDRVQSLLGNHEHGHIGGVRTRKFHDNTNYDEVTHLEEMLGSQEAAQFAAVCETFPLLALTPAGVVFGHGAPSDKVTSLDDILNVSYSGDFIDINSVTAIPGLDILWRRNATDEEVRQFLSAINHESIPTNVYMYGHDVVEEGFYREGPHHMIISSSFGTPKQNKTILKINLAHRYGTTADLREGHELVKLWEHVAQDERDYSFAEKAFAQKMFDRAEYILRHTLPESYMQQFLLGQVLHKKAVITEDREERYTLLVDAYDNLNKSLQVEEGNADAHLLLGQVCDMIGDANVWKAHEMFGKADIHFRRADTYNPAYAHESAIARARVAEKRRKIVILR
;
A
#
# COMPACT_ATOMS: atom_id res chain seq x y z
N MET A 1 -6.46 -20.55 9.83
CA MET A 1 -6.82 -19.68 10.98
C MET A 1 -7.21 -18.36 10.36
N VAL A 2 -8.39 -17.87 10.71
CA VAL A 2 -9.07 -16.77 10.01
C VAL A 2 -9.36 -15.69 11.05
N VAL A 3 -9.32 -14.42 10.63
CA VAL A 3 -9.76 -13.29 11.47
C VAL A 3 -11.28 -13.36 11.55
N GLU A 4 -11.83 -13.40 12.76
CA GLU A 4 -13.28 -13.37 12.94
C GLU A 4 -13.76 -11.91 12.93
N ASN A 5 -14.92 -11.67 12.32
CA ASN A 5 -15.56 -10.35 12.30
C ASN A 5 -16.94 -10.43 12.94
N LEU A 6 -17.04 -9.93 14.17
CA LEU A 6 -18.26 -9.92 14.95
C LEU A 6 -19.15 -8.78 14.45
N ARG A 7 -20.24 -9.13 13.76
CA ARG A 7 -21.28 -8.22 13.23
C ARG A 7 -20.74 -7.05 12.39
N ASN A 8 -19.58 -7.18 11.73
CA ASN A 8 -18.92 -6.08 11.02
C ASN A 8 -18.57 -4.88 11.91
N ARG A 9 -18.31 -5.13 13.20
CA ARG A 9 -17.99 -4.08 14.20
C ARG A 9 -16.69 -4.35 14.94
N VAL A 10 -16.35 -5.62 15.15
CA VAL A 10 -15.18 -5.99 15.94
C VAL A 10 -14.42 -7.12 15.26
N LEU A 11 -13.13 -6.91 14.98
CA LEU A 11 -12.23 -7.98 14.54
C LEU A 11 -11.66 -8.73 15.73
N VAL A 12 -11.54 -10.04 15.59
CA VAL A 12 -10.85 -10.91 16.53
C VAL A 12 -9.75 -11.66 15.80
N TYR A 13 -8.50 -11.36 16.15
CA TYR A 13 -7.33 -11.99 15.55
C TYR A 13 -7.05 -13.38 16.12
N PRO A 14 -6.38 -14.27 15.36
CA PRO A 14 -5.95 -15.56 15.87
C PRO A 14 -4.84 -15.44 16.94
N ASN A 15 -4.56 -16.53 17.64
CA ASN A 15 -3.57 -16.60 18.71
C ASN A 15 -2.11 -16.81 18.24
N LYS A 16 -1.84 -16.69 16.94
CA LYS A 16 -0.51 -16.90 16.36
C LYS A 16 -0.32 -16.04 15.12
N GLY A 17 0.94 -15.81 14.75
CA GLY A 17 1.33 -14.94 13.66
C GLY A 17 1.68 -13.54 14.15
N ASN A 18 1.94 -12.66 13.20
CA ASN A 18 2.30 -11.27 13.46
C ASN A 18 1.22 -10.34 12.93
N LEU A 19 0.99 -9.23 13.63
CA LEU A 19 0.12 -8.15 13.20
C LEU A 19 0.94 -6.87 13.05
N LEU A 20 1.00 -6.35 11.82
CA LEU A 20 1.52 -5.03 11.52
C LEU A 20 0.40 -4.01 11.66
N VAL A 21 0.61 -2.93 12.41
CA VAL A 21 -0.40 -1.89 12.60
C VAL A 21 0.15 -0.54 12.16
N SER A 22 -0.67 0.20 11.41
CA SER A 22 -0.38 1.56 10.94
C SER A 22 -1.60 2.46 11.15
N SER A 23 -1.36 3.73 11.43
CA SER A 23 -2.41 4.74 11.62
C SER A 23 -2.29 5.89 10.63
N ASP A 24 -3.42 6.54 10.35
CA ASP A 24 -3.54 7.88 9.76
C ASP A 24 -2.66 8.09 8.51
N ILE A 25 -2.90 7.29 7.47
CA ILE A 25 -2.16 7.39 6.21
C ILE A 25 -2.50 8.70 5.49
N HIS A 26 -3.78 9.11 5.52
CA HIS A 26 -4.30 10.33 4.91
C HIS A 26 -3.73 10.63 3.52
N GLY A 27 -3.84 9.66 2.61
CA GLY A 27 -3.40 9.87 1.23
C GLY A 27 -1.90 9.76 0.98
N ASN A 28 -1.08 9.53 2.01
CA ASN A 28 0.37 9.44 1.82
C ASN A 28 0.78 8.10 1.20
N LYS A 29 0.84 8.07 -0.13
CA LYS A 29 1.21 6.87 -0.89
C LYS A 29 2.56 6.29 -0.49
N GLN A 30 3.57 7.11 -0.24
CA GLN A 30 4.91 6.62 0.06
C GLN A 30 4.94 5.81 1.36
N ASP A 31 4.30 6.34 2.41
CA ASP A 31 4.20 5.62 3.68
C ASP A 31 3.32 4.38 3.55
N TYR A 32 2.17 4.50 2.87
CA TYR A 32 1.28 3.36 2.62
C TYR A 32 2.02 2.21 1.91
N LEU A 33 2.75 2.50 0.84
CA LEU A 33 3.52 1.51 0.10
C LEU A 33 4.64 0.90 0.95
N GLN A 34 5.29 1.71 1.79
CA GLN A 34 6.33 1.21 2.68
C GLN A 34 5.75 0.24 3.73
N VAL A 35 4.59 0.56 4.30
CA VAL A 35 3.86 -0.34 5.20
C VAL A 35 3.49 -1.65 4.47
N MET A 36 2.92 -1.55 3.27
CA MET A 36 2.56 -2.73 2.45
C MET A 36 3.79 -3.58 2.10
N LYS A 37 4.91 -2.96 1.78
CA LYS A 37 6.18 -3.65 1.51
C LYS A 37 6.66 -4.44 2.72
N LEU A 38 6.54 -3.91 3.94
CA LEU A 38 6.89 -4.62 5.17
C LEU A 38 6.00 -5.86 5.38
N PHE A 39 4.70 -5.72 5.11
CA PHE A 39 3.75 -6.82 5.14
C PHE A 39 4.11 -7.92 4.12
N GLU A 40 4.29 -7.56 2.86
CA GLU A 40 4.62 -8.52 1.80
C GLU A 40 5.99 -9.17 2.01
N THR A 41 6.98 -8.39 2.46
CA THR A 41 8.31 -8.94 2.80
C THR A 41 8.18 -10.01 3.88
N SER A 42 7.43 -9.73 4.95
CA SER A 42 7.20 -10.68 6.04
C SER A 42 6.56 -11.98 5.53
N LEU A 43 5.53 -11.88 4.67
CA LEU A 43 4.93 -13.05 4.04
C LEU A 43 5.92 -13.84 3.18
N THR A 44 6.74 -13.16 2.35
CA THR A 44 7.73 -13.84 1.51
C THR A 44 8.84 -14.53 2.31
N SER A 45 9.12 -14.05 3.52
CA SER A 45 10.02 -14.69 4.48
C SER A 45 9.38 -15.84 5.26
N GLY A 46 8.14 -16.24 4.92
CA GLY A 46 7.42 -17.33 5.58
C GLY A 46 6.81 -16.97 6.93
N ILE A 47 6.73 -15.68 7.27
CA ILE A 47 6.14 -15.20 8.51
C ILE A 47 4.64 -14.99 8.29
N ASP A 48 3.80 -15.73 9.03
CA ASP A 48 2.35 -15.59 9.00
C ASP A 48 1.94 -14.21 9.52
N THR A 49 1.68 -13.26 8.61
CA THR A 49 1.52 -11.84 8.92
C THR A 49 0.16 -11.33 8.48
N TYR A 50 -0.41 -10.44 9.29
CA TYR A 50 -1.61 -9.64 9.03
C TYR A 50 -1.21 -8.16 9.04
N ILE A 51 -2.03 -7.32 8.40
CA ILE A 51 -1.92 -5.87 8.47
C ILE A 51 -3.27 -5.26 8.88
N LEU A 52 -3.21 -4.29 9.79
CA LEU A 52 -4.33 -3.51 10.27
C LEU A 52 -4.01 -2.02 10.10
N PHE A 53 -4.87 -1.30 9.40
CA PHE A 53 -4.90 0.16 9.42
C PHE A 53 -5.91 0.63 10.48
N LEU A 54 -5.55 1.64 11.27
CA LEU A 54 -6.44 2.18 12.32
C LEU A 54 -7.43 3.22 11.78
N GLY A 55 -7.80 3.15 10.50
CA GLY A 55 -8.62 4.16 9.83
C GLY A 55 -7.80 5.32 9.27
N ASP A 56 -8.51 6.29 8.71
CA ASP A 56 -7.98 7.49 8.06
C ASP A 56 -6.91 7.16 7.02
N LEU A 57 -7.26 6.22 6.14
CA LEU A 57 -6.48 5.90 4.95
C LEU A 57 -6.50 7.05 3.95
N VAL A 58 -7.62 7.75 3.90
CA VAL A 58 -7.89 8.84 2.95
C VAL A 58 -8.05 10.18 3.66
N GLN A 59 -7.96 11.26 2.89
CA GLN A 59 -8.22 12.61 3.40
C GLN A 59 -8.73 13.55 2.31
N GLY A 60 -8.17 13.51 1.10
CA GLY A 60 -8.60 14.36 -0.02
C GLY A 60 -8.36 15.87 0.14
N PRO A 61 -7.20 16.37 0.61
CA PRO A 61 -6.90 17.80 0.56
C PRO A 61 -6.69 18.30 -0.88
N ASP A 62 -7.20 19.49 -1.21
CA ASP A 62 -7.04 20.11 -2.54
C ASP A 62 -5.68 20.82 -2.74
N LYS A 63 -4.97 21.12 -1.64
CA LYS A 63 -3.74 21.92 -1.63
C LYS A 63 -2.68 21.30 -0.74
N LEU A 64 -1.44 21.36 -1.23
CA LEU A 64 -0.26 21.13 -0.39
C LEU A 64 -0.17 22.23 0.67
N THR A 65 0.15 21.85 1.91
CA THR A 65 0.47 22.81 2.97
C THR A 65 1.85 22.49 3.53
N GLU A 66 2.50 23.44 4.21
CA GLU A 66 3.79 23.18 4.87
C GLU A 66 3.73 22.03 5.89
N ARG A 67 2.54 21.72 6.43
CA ARG A 67 2.31 20.57 7.34
C ARG A 67 2.20 19.23 6.60
N PHE A 68 1.95 19.23 5.30
CA PHE A 68 1.73 18.03 4.48
C PHE A 68 2.63 18.09 3.24
N PRO A 69 3.91 17.68 3.36
CA PRO A 69 4.87 17.79 2.26
C PRO A 69 4.70 16.67 1.22
N TYR A 70 3.47 16.15 1.03
CA TYR A 70 3.17 15.10 0.08
C TYR A 70 1.86 15.39 -0.65
N LYS A 71 1.78 14.96 -1.91
CA LYS A 71 0.57 15.01 -2.72
C LYS A 71 -0.41 13.97 -2.21
N ASP A 72 -1.68 14.34 -2.02
CA ASP A 72 -2.73 13.37 -1.72
C ASP A 72 -2.89 12.38 -2.87
N GLU A 73 -2.74 11.10 -2.54
CA GLU A 73 -2.91 9.98 -3.45
C GLU A 73 -3.96 9.00 -2.90
N SER A 74 -4.99 9.54 -2.22
CA SER A 74 -6.12 8.78 -1.69
C SER A 74 -6.76 7.88 -2.75
N VAL A 75 -6.93 8.37 -3.99
CA VAL A 75 -7.44 7.57 -5.13
C VAL A 75 -6.58 6.32 -5.38
N PHE A 76 -5.26 6.45 -5.34
CA PHE A 76 -4.36 5.31 -5.51
C PHE A 76 -4.52 4.32 -4.36
N ILE A 77 -4.58 4.82 -3.11
CA ILE A 77 -4.72 3.97 -1.92
C ILE A 77 -6.04 3.20 -1.94
N VAL A 78 -7.16 3.82 -2.31
CA VAL A 78 -8.46 3.15 -2.43
C VAL A 78 -8.39 2.00 -3.45
N ARG A 79 -7.89 2.28 -4.66
CA ARG A 79 -7.75 1.26 -5.72
C ARG A 79 -6.80 0.15 -5.31
N HIS A 80 -5.69 0.48 -4.66
CA HIS A 80 -4.73 -0.48 -4.17
C HIS A 80 -5.32 -1.35 -3.05
N LEU A 81 -6.07 -0.76 -2.12
CA LEU A 81 -6.76 -1.48 -1.06
C LEU A 81 -7.72 -2.53 -1.62
N PHE A 82 -8.51 -2.19 -2.66
CA PHE A 82 -9.38 -3.17 -3.33
C PHE A 82 -8.58 -4.34 -3.90
N GLY A 83 -7.48 -4.05 -4.60
CA GLY A 83 -6.58 -5.08 -5.14
C GLY A 83 -5.99 -5.95 -4.04
N MET A 84 -5.51 -5.34 -2.96
CA MET A 84 -4.88 -6.05 -1.84
C MET A 84 -5.87 -6.93 -1.08
N ARG A 85 -7.09 -6.45 -0.81
CA ARG A 85 -8.14 -7.28 -0.18
C ARG A 85 -8.56 -8.43 -1.08
N LYS A 86 -8.59 -8.25 -2.41
CA LYS A 86 -8.86 -9.35 -3.35
C LYS A 86 -7.75 -10.40 -3.34
N VAL A 87 -6.48 -10.00 -3.23
CA VAL A 87 -5.32 -10.90 -3.26
C VAL A 87 -5.11 -11.60 -1.91
N TYR A 88 -5.27 -10.88 -0.81
CA TYR A 88 -4.87 -11.31 0.53
C TYR A 88 -6.03 -11.62 1.46
N GLY A 89 -7.27 -11.33 1.05
CA GLY A 89 -8.47 -11.56 1.86
C GLY A 89 -8.36 -10.91 3.22
N ASP A 90 -8.64 -11.69 4.26
CA ASP A 90 -8.75 -11.20 5.63
C ASP A 90 -7.42 -10.79 6.28
N ARG A 91 -6.31 -10.91 5.55
CA ARG A 91 -4.99 -10.46 6.03
C ARG A 91 -4.81 -8.95 5.95
N VAL A 92 -5.58 -8.25 5.12
CA VAL A 92 -5.51 -6.80 4.93
C VAL A 92 -6.81 -6.17 5.42
N GLN A 93 -6.75 -5.54 6.58
CA GLN A 93 -7.90 -4.94 7.26
C GLN A 93 -7.67 -3.45 7.53
N SER A 94 -8.78 -2.71 7.63
CA SER A 94 -8.79 -1.33 8.14
C SER A 94 -9.95 -1.20 9.12
N LEU A 95 -9.71 -0.51 10.24
CA LEU A 95 -10.77 0.04 11.06
C LEU A 95 -11.42 1.24 10.36
N LEU A 96 -12.61 1.59 10.82
CA LEU A 96 -13.30 2.79 10.38
C LEU A 96 -12.65 4.00 11.05
N GLY A 97 -12.10 4.93 10.26
CA GLY A 97 -11.70 6.26 10.73
C GLY A 97 -12.81 7.27 10.54
N ASN A 98 -12.65 8.49 11.08
CA ASN A 98 -13.65 9.53 10.87
C ASN A 98 -13.72 9.99 9.41
N HIS A 99 -12.62 9.90 8.64
CA HIS A 99 -12.64 10.24 7.22
C HIS A 99 -13.37 9.19 6.38
N GLU A 100 -13.24 7.90 6.70
CA GLU A 100 -14.03 6.85 6.03
C GLU A 100 -15.50 6.88 6.45
N HIS A 101 -15.81 7.24 7.70
CA HIS A 101 -17.18 7.38 8.16
C HIS A 101 -17.96 8.42 7.33
N GLY A 102 -17.30 9.51 6.90
CA GLY A 102 -17.89 10.54 6.03
C GLY A 102 -18.47 10.01 4.70
N HIS A 103 -17.93 8.91 4.17
CA HIS A 103 -18.42 8.26 2.94
C HIS A 103 -19.67 7.41 3.15
N ILE A 104 -20.02 7.08 4.40
CA ILE A 104 -21.15 6.20 4.74
C ILE A 104 -22.16 6.88 5.68
N GLY A 105 -22.21 8.20 5.64
CA GLY A 105 -23.20 9.02 6.36
C GLY A 105 -22.65 9.75 7.58
N GLY A 106 -21.38 9.61 7.90
CA GLY A 106 -20.70 10.36 8.95
C GLY A 106 -20.49 11.84 8.62
N VAL A 107 -19.92 12.56 9.59
CA VAL A 107 -19.61 13.99 9.44
C VAL A 107 -18.53 14.19 8.39
N ARG A 108 -18.79 15.09 7.44
CA ARG A 108 -17.86 15.41 6.35
C ARG A 108 -16.97 16.58 6.72
N THR A 109 -15.66 16.34 6.79
CA THR A 109 -14.64 17.34 7.09
C THR A 109 -14.40 18.29 5.92
N ARG A 110 -14.12 19.56 6.24
CA ARG A 110 -13.81 20.62 5.27
C ARG A 110 -12.47 21.30 5.57
N LYS A 111 -11.60 20.61 6.32
CA LYS A 111 -10.40 21.23 6.90
C LYS A 111 -9.47 21.77 5.81
N PHE A 112 -9.53 21.18 4.63
CA PHE A 112 -8.71 21.53 3.48
C PHE A 112 -9.47 22.16 2.32
N HIS A 113 -10.73 22.57 2.50
CA HIS A 113 -11.52 23.14 1.42
C HIS A 113 -12.12 24.48 1.85
N ASP A 114 -11.73 25.55 1.17
CA ASP A 114 -12.13 26.93 1.52
C ASP A 114 -13.61 27.24 1.14
N ASN A 115 -14.26 26.38 0.37
CA ASN A 115 -15.61 26.58 -0.13
C ASN A 115 -16.65 25.91 0.79
N THR A 116 -17.67 26.66 1.21
CA THR A 116 -18.74 26.18 2.09
C THR A 116 -19.57 25.03 1.51
N ASN A 117 -19.51 24.79 0.20
CA ASN A 117 -20.26 23.73 -0.49
C ASN A 117 -19.38 22.57 -0.97
N TYR A 118 -18.12 22.50 -0.54
CA TYR A 118 -17.20 21.46 -0.98
C TYR A 118 -16.46 20.87 0.24
N ASP A 119 -16.42 19.55 0.32
CA ASP A 119 -15.82 18.82 1.43
C ASP A 119 -14.91 17.71 0.93
N GLU A 120 -14.12 17.16 1.84
CA GLU A 120 -13.10 16.15 1.57
C GLU A 120 -13.67 14.88 0.93
N VAL A 121 -14.86 14.47 1.38
CA VAL A 121 -15.59 13.31 0.85
C VAL A 121 -16.02 13.57 -0.59
N THR A 122 -16.67 14.71 -0.84
CA THR A 122 -17.13 15.11 -2.18
C THR A 122 -15.96 15.18 -3.16
N HIS A 123 -14.84 15.76 -2.73
CA HIS A 123 -13.63 15.85 -3.54
C HIS A 123 -13.10 14.48 -3.95
N LEU A 124 -12.94 13.56 -2.99
CA LEU A 124 -12.44 12.23 -3.29
C LEU A 124 -13.40 11.43 -4.17
N GLU A 125 -14.71 11.53 -3.92
CA GLU A 125 -15.74 10.84 -4.72
C GLU A 125 -15.77 11.31 -6.17
N GLU A 126 -15.57 12.60 -6.42
CA GLU A 126 -15.43 13.15 -7.77
C GLU A 126 -14.17 12.62 -8.48
N MET A 127 -13.05 12.50 -7.77
CA MET A 127 -11.81 11.95 -8.34
C MET A 127 -11.88 10.44 -8.64
N LEU A 128 -12.60 9.68 -7.81
CA LEU A 128 -12.86 8.26 -8.03
C LEU A 128 -13.87 8.04 -9.17
N GLY A 129 -14.85 8.93 -9.29
CA GLY A 129 -16.02 8.74 -10.13
C GLY A 129 -17.08 7.88 -9.43
N SER A 130 -18.34 8.04 -9.86
CA SER A 130 -19.51 7.55 -9.13
C SER A 130 -19.52 6.05 -8.82
N GLN A 131 -19.00 5.22 -9.73
CA GLN A 131 -18.96 3.77 -9.53
C GLN A 131 -17.91 3.36 -8.48
N GLU A 132 -16.69 3.89 -8.58
CA GLU A 132 -15.63 3.58 -7.61
C GLU A 132 -15.93 4.19 -6.25
N ALA A 133 -16.54 5.38 -6.20
CA ALA A 133 -17.04 6.00 -4.98
C ALA A 133 -18.07 5.12 -4.26
N ALA A 134 -19.09 4.63 -4.98
CA ALA A 134 -20.09 3.72 -4.41
C ALA A 134 -19.47 2.40 -3.91
N GLN A 135 -18.48 1.87 -4.64
CA GLN A 135 -17.73 0.70 -4.19
C GLN A 135 -16.92 0.99 -2.93
N PHE A 136 -16.30 2.16 -2.83
CA PHE A 136 -15.53 2.56 -1.65
C PHE A 136 -16.42 2.74 -0.42
N ALA A 137 -17.57 3.39 -0.57
CA ALA A 137 -18.57 3.49 0.49
C ALA A 137 -19.02 2.11 0.98
N ALA A 138 -19.36 1.19 0.06
CA ALA A 138 -19.73 -0.18 0.43
C ALA A 138 -18.61 -0.93 1.17
N VAL A 139 -17.35 -0.65 0.85
CA VAL A 139 -16.19 -1.21 1.59
C VAL A 139 -16.07 -0.58 2.97
N CYS A 140 -16.24 0.73 3.11
CA CYS A 140 -16.21 1.44 4.39
C CYS A 140 -17.32 0.94 5.34
N GLU A 141 -18.50 0.59 4.84
CA GLU A 141 -19.58 0.00 5.65
C GLU A 141 -19.17 -1.32 6.34
N THR A 142 -18.17 -2.01 5.79
CA THR A 142 -17.62 -3.26 6.37
C THR A 142 -16.49 -3.03 7.36
N PHE A 143 -15.99 -1.81 7.49
CA PHE A 143 -14.88 -1.51 8.40
C PHE A 143 -15.36 -1.63 9.85
N PRO A 144 -14.67 -2.38 10.71
CA PRO A 144 -15.01 -2.49 12.12
C PRO A 144 -14.54 -1.25 12.89
N LEU A 145 -15.12 -1.03 14.07
CA LEU A 145 -14.67 0.01 14.99
C LEU A 145 -13.46 -0.42 15.81
N LEU A 146 -13.39 -1.70 16.15
CA LEU A 146 -12.35 -2.24 17.02
C LEU A 146 -11.69 -3.48 16.43
N ALA A 147 -10.45 -3.73 16.87
CA ALA A 147 -9.81 -5.02 16.73
C ALA A 147 -9.26 -5.51 18.06
N LEU A 148 -9.49 -6.78 18.38
CA LEU A 148 -9.03 -7.46 19.59
C LEU A 148 -8.01 -8.52 19.20
N THR A 149 -6.97 -8.65 20.01
CA THR A 149 -5.97 -9.70 19.86
C THR A 149 -5.93 -10.59 21.09
N PRO A 150 -5.67 -11.90 20.94
CA PRO A 150 -5.37 -12.77 22.07
C PRO A 150 -4.16 -12.29 22.87
N ALA A 151 -3.31 -11.45 22.28
CA ALA A 151 -2.13 -10.89 22.91
C ALA A 151 -2.41 -9.84 23.99
N GLY A 152 -3.67 -9.45 24.22
CA GLY A 152 -4.01 -8.46 25.25
C GLY A 152 -4.13 -7.03 24.71
N VAL A 153 -4.00 -6.85 23.39
CA VAL A 153 -4.03 -5.54 22.74
C VAL A 153 -5.34 -5.35 22.00
N VAL A 154 -5.97 -4.19 22.25
CA VAL A 154 -7.17 -3.68 21.60
C VAL A 154 -6.78 -2.48 20.74
N PHE A 155 -7.35 -2.37 19.56
CA PHE A 155 -7.15 -1.28 18.63
C PHE A 155 -8.44 -0.54 18.34
N GLY A 156 -8.37 0.78 18.23
CA GLY A 156 -9.41 1.65 17.69
C GLY A 156 -8.82 2.78 16.86
N HIS A 157 -9.68 3.61 16.27
CA HIS A 157 -9.23 4.78 15.51
C HIS A 157 -8.80 5.93 16.44
N GLY A 158 -9.70 6.43 17.29
CA GLY A 158 -9.42 7.43 18.32
C GLY A 158 -9.42 6.82 19.73
N ALA A 159 -9.39 7.69 20.75
CA ALA A 159 -9.37 7.32 22.15
C ALA A 159 -10.63 6.52 22.57
N PRO A 160 -10.55 5.65 23.60
CA PRO A 160 -11.67 4.79 23.98
C PRO A 160 -12.85 5.58 24.53
N SER A 161 -14.07 5.09 24.26
CA SER A 161 -15.31 5.73 24.71
C SER A 161 -15.51 5.61 26.21
N ASP A 162 -15.93 6.69 26.85
CA ASP A 162 -16.42 6.71 28.24
C ASP A 162 -17.91 6.36 28.36
N LYS A 163 -18.60 6.17 27.23
CA LYS A 163 -20.04 5.86 27.15
C LYS A 163 -20.32 4.38 26.92
N VAL A 164 -19.31 3.63 26.49
CA VAL A 164 -19.43 2.18 26.24
C VAL A 164 -19.39 1.44 27.56
N THR A 165 -20.48 0.75 27.86
CA THR A 165 -20.67 -0.02 29.09
C THR A 165 -20.67 -1.53 28.86
N SER A 166 -20.81 -1.94 27.59
CA SER A 166 -20.75 -3.34 27.17
C SER A 166 -20.23 -3.46 25.74
N LEU A 167 -19.73 -4.64 25.38
CA LEU A 167 -19.38 -4.97 24.00
C LEU A 167 -20.58 -4.83 23.04
N ASP A 168 -21.81 -5.06 23.52
CA ASP A 168 -23.03 -4.91 22.72
C ASP A 168 -23.26 -3.45 22.26
N ASP A 169 -22.76 -2.46 23.00
CA ASP A 169 -22.81 -1.06 22.57
C ASP A 169 -22.02 -0.86 21.27
N ILE A 170 -20.90 -1.57 21.11
CA ILE A 170 -20.09 -1.58 19.88
C ILE A 170 -20.73 -2.45 18.79
N LEU A 171 -21.19 -3.66 19.14
CA LEU A 171 -21.68 -4.64 18.17
C LEU A 171 -23.00 -4.23 17.50
N ASN A 172 -23.79 -3.37 18.14
CA ASN A 172 -25.12 -2.97 17.66
C ASN A 172 -25.18 -1.54 17.13
N VAL A 173 -24.06 -0.82 17.12
CA VAL A 173 -24.04 0.58 16.68
C VAL A 173 -24.31 0.70 15.18
N SER A 174 -25.17 1.65 14.81
CA SER A 174 -25.41 2.02 13.42
C SER A 174 -24.36 3.01 12.96
N TYR A 175 -23.77 2.78 11.78
CA TYR A 175 -22.89 3.77 11.14
C TYR A 175 -23.68 4.87 10.43
N SER A 176 -24.95 4.61 10.10
CA SER A 176 -25.82 5.56 9.43
C SER A 176 -26.67 6.35 10.42
N GLY A 177 -26.85 7.63 10.10
CA GLY A 177 -27.67 8.59 10.82
C GLY A 177 -27.60 9.95 10.14
N ASP A 178 -28.52 10.85 10.47
CA ASP A 178 -28.50 12.24 10.00
C ASP A 178 -27.49 13.06 10.83
N PHE A 179 -26.20 12.71 10.71
CA PHE A 179 -25.14 13.34 11.48
C PHE A 179 -24.77 14.71 10.90
N ILE A 180 -25.31 15.76 11.51
CA ILE A 180 -25.09 17.15 11.06
C ILE A 180 -23.71 17.66 11.49
N ASP A 181 -23.25 17.24 12.67
CA ASP A 181 -21.98 17.70 13.27
C ASP A 181 -21.32 16.64 14.16
N ILE A 182 -20.09 16.92 14.61
CA ILE A 182 -19.32 16.00 15.47
C ILE A 182 -20.06 15.69 16.79
N ASN A 183 -20.85 16.63 17.32
CA ASN A 183 -21.60 16.40 18.55
C ASN A 183 -22.68 15.33 18.36
N SER A 184 -23.33 15.31 17.19
CA SER A 184 -24.34 14.29 16.85
C SER A 184 -23.76 12.88 16.77
N VAL A 185 -22.53 12.72 16.26
CA VAL A 185 -21.81 11.44 16.22
C VAL A 185 -21.33 11.05 17.60
N THR A 186 -20.65 11.96 18.29
CA THR A 186 -20.05 11.69 19.61
C THR A 186 -21.10 11.49 20.71
N ALA A 187 -22.37 11.83 20.49
CA ALA A 187 -23.46 11.50 21.39
C ALA A 187 -23.79 10.00 21.43
N ILE A 188 -23.45 9.24 20.37
CA ILE A 188 -23.76 7.81 20.25
C ILE A 188 -22.62 6.98 20.87
N PRO A 189 -22.92 6.11 21.86
CA PRO A 189 -21.93 5.21 22.43
C PRO A 189 -21.23 4.38 21.35
N GLY A 190 -19.89 4.40 21.34
CA GLY A 190 -19.06 3.64 20.42
C GLY A 190 -18.67 4.39 19.15
N LEU A 191 -19.54 5.27 18.59
CA LEU A 191 -19.15 6.12 17.45
C LEU A 191 -18.26 7.28 17.87
N ASP A 192 -18.33 7.69 19.13
CA ASP A 192 -17.47 8.74 19.69
C ASP A 192 -15.98 8.38 19.61
N ILE A 193 -15.64 7.08 19.58
CA ILE A 193 -14.27 6.58 19.35
C ILE A 193 -13.66 7.13 18.06
N LEU A 194 -14.47 7.47 17.05
CA LEU A 194 -13.97 8.02 15.79
C LEU A 194 -13.41 9.45 15.93
N TRP A 195 -13.77 10.18 17.00
CA TRP A 195 -13.44 11.61 17.15
C TRP A 195 -12.79 11.96 18.49
N ARG A 196 -12.74 11.01 19.44
CA ARG A 196 -12.18 11.24 20.77
C ARG A 196 -10.65 11.27 20.72
N ARG A 197 -10.04 12.25 21.38
CA ARG A 197 -8.59 12.52 21.36
C ARG A 197 -7.84 12.16 22.64
N ASN A 198 -8.55 11.90 23.72
CA ASN A 198 -7.92 11.58 25.00
C ASN A 198 -8.84 10.71 25.85
N ALA A 199 -8.21 9.97 26.76
CA ALA A 199 -8.88 9.29 27.84
C ALA A 199 -7.96 9.24 29.05
N THR A 200 -8.53 9.28 30.24
CA THR A 200 -7.79 8.96 31.46
C THR A 200 -7.55 7.45 31.54
N ASP A 201 -6.51 7.03 32.28
CA ASP A 201 -6.26 5.59 32.47
C ASP A 201 -7.43 4.86 33.14
N GLU A 202 -8.21 5.55 33.98
CA GLU A 202 -9.43 4.99 34.56
C GLU A 202 -10.52 4.75 33.51
N GLU A 203 -10.79 5.72 32.63
CA GLU A 203 -11.73 5.56 31.51
C GLU A 203 -11.30 4.41 30.59
N VAL A 204 -10.00 4.30 30.30
CA VAL A 204 -9.45 3.20 29.49
C VAL A 204 -9.69 1.84 30.15
N ARG A 205 -9.42 1.71 31.46
CA ARG A 205 -9.66 0.46 32.18
C ARG A 205 -11.14 0.09 32.22
N GLN A 206 -12.03 1.07 32.40
CA GLN A 206 -13.48 0.86 32.35
C GLN A 206 -13.92 0.38 30.96
N PHE A 207 -13.44 1.04 29.90
CA PHE A 207 -13.71 0.64 28.52
C PHE A 207 -13.22 -0.78 28.24
N LEU A 208 -11.95 -1.09 28.54
CA LEU A 208 -11.35 -2.41 28.34
C LEU A 208 -12.12 -3.51 29.07
N SER A 209 -12.64 -3.21 30.28
CA SER A 209 -13.52 -4.12 31.02
C SER A 209 -14.89 -4.28 30.35
N ALA A 210 -15.47 -3.22 29.79
CA ALA A 210 -16.77 -3.24 29.13
C ALA A 210 -16.77 -4.06 27.84
N ILE A 211 -15.67 -4.02 27.07
CA ILE A 211 -15.54 -4.73 25.79
C ILE A 211 -14.94 -6.13 25.90
N ASN A 212 -14.73 -6.64 27.12
CA ASN A 212 -14.13 -7.96 27.33
C ASN A 212 -14.96 -9.04 26.61
N HIS A 213 -14.31 -9.82 25.74
CA HIS A 213 -14.96 -10.83 24.91
C HIS A 213 -14.43 -12.22 25.26
N GLU A 214 -15.29 -13.03 25.88
CA GLU A 214 -14.98 -14.40 26.28
C GLU A 214 -13.69 -14.52 27.11
N SER A 215 -12.67 -15.21 26.56
CA SER A 215 -11.35 -15.43 27.17
C SER A 215 -10.24 -14.60 26.52
N ILE A 216 -10.59 -13.59 25.73
CA ILE A 216 -9.62 -12.72 25.06
C ILE A 216 -9.23 -11.62 26.04
N PRO A 217 -7.95 -11.54 26.47
CA PRO A 217 -7.53 -10.47 27.37
C PRO A 217 -7.62 -9.10 26.68
N THR A 218 -8.02 -8.08 27.44
CA THR A 218 -8.11 -6.67 27.01
C THR A 218 -7.31 -5.81 27.99
N ASN A 219 -6.00 -5.67 27.75
CA ASN A 219 -5.07 -5.02 28.70
C ASN A 219 -4.59 -3.65 28.23
N VAL A 220 -4.32 -3.51 26.93
CA VAL A 220 -3.75 -2.29 26.34
C VAL A 220 -4.63 -1.83 25.18
N TYR A 221 -5.00 -0.55 25.19
CA TYR A 221 -5.72 0.10 24.10
C TYR A 221 -4.76 0.95 23.25
N MET A 222 -4.80 0.80 21.94
CA MET A 222 -3.97 1.56 21.01
C MET A 222 -4.81 2.22 19.95
N TYR A 223 -4.45 3.46 19.61
CA TYR A 223 -5.21 4.24 18.65
C TYR A 223 -4.33 5.22 17.88
N GLY A 224 -4.88 5.75 16.79
CA GLY A 224 -4.31 6.78 15.94
C GLY A 224 -4.94 8.14 16.20
N HIS A 225 -5.44 8.81 15.16
CA HIS A 225 -6.22 10.06 15.16
C HIS A 225 -5.46 11.33 15.60
N ASP A 226 -4.52 11.20 16.53
CA ASP A 226 -3.67 12.27 17.02
C ASP A 226 -2.24 12.15 16.47
N VAL A 227 -1.74 13.27 15.96
CA VAL A 227 -0.36 13.37 15.46
C VAL A 227 0.59 13.44 16.64
N VAL A 228 1.53 12.49 16.69
CA VAL A 228 2.62 12.48 17.66
C VAL A 228 3.94 12.64 16.92
N GLU A 229 4.64 13.74 17.17
CA GLU A 229 5.87 14.09 16.44
C GLU A 229 6.98 13.03 16.61
N GLU A 230 7.05 12.37 17.77
CA GLU A 230 7.98 11.29 18.08
C GLU A 230 7.58 9.93 17.46
N GLY A 231 6.38 9.86 16.88
CA GLY A 231 5.79 8.69 16.22
C GLY A 231 4.91 7.82 17.11
N PHE A 232 5.01 7.95 18.44
CA PHE A 232 4.09 7.32 19.37
C PHE A 232 4.15 8.03 20.73
N TYR A 233 3.06 7.99 21.51
CA TYR A 233 3.01 8.58 22.84
C TYR A 233 2.31 7.65 23.82
N ARG A 234 2.99 7.31 24.92
CA ARG A 234 2.40 6.52 26.02
C ARG A 234 1.73 7.48 26.99
N GLU A 235 0.41 7.64 26.85
CA GLU A 235 -0.38 8.46 27.77
C GLU A 235 -0.50 7.84 29.16
N GLY A 236 -0.54 6.51 29.23
CA GLY A 236 -0.64 5.77 30.48
C GLY A 236 -0.20 4.32 30.38
N PRO A 237 -0.32 3.54 31.47
CA PRO A 237 0.03 2.12 31.48
C PRO A 237 -0.87 1.28 30.59
N HIS A 238 -2.12 1.68 30.33
CA HIS A 238 -3.07 0.87 29.55
C HIS A 238 -3.42 1.46 28.18
N HIS A 239 -2.84 2.60 27.78
CA HIS A 239 -3.10 3.13 26.43
C HIS A 239 -1.98 4.00 25.87
N MET A 240 -1.91 4.00 24.54
CA MET A 240 -0.95 4.81 23.79
C MET A 240 -1.47 5.17 22.40
N ILE A 241 -0.95 6.29 21.90
CA ILE A 241 -1.17 6.80 20.54
C ILE A 241 -0.03 6.32 19.65
N ILE A 242 -0.35 5.89 18.43
CA ILE A 242 0.64 5.61 17.38
C ILE A 242 0.43 6.54 16.19
N SER A 243 1.53 7.05 15.64
CA SER A 243 1.53 7.89 14.45
C SER A 243 2.50 7.35 13.41
N SER A 244 1.92 6.75 12.37
CA SER A 244 2.67 6.04 11.33
C SER A 244 2.90 6.86 10.05
N SER A 245 2.17 7.95 9.86
CA SER A 245 2.23 8.74 8.62
C SER A 245 1.93 10.22 8.85
N PHE A 246 0.65 10.61 8.87
CA PHE A 246 0.21 12.01 8.76
C PHE A 246 0.75 12.90 9.86
N GLY A 247 1.28 14.06 9.47
CA GLY A 247 1.82 15.07 10.38
C GLY A 247 3.11 14.70 11.12
N THR A 248 3.62 13.47 10.95
CA THR A 248 4.80 12.97 11.68
C THR A 248 6.05 13.02 10.82
N PRO A 249 7.18 13.56 11.31
CA PRO A 249 8.45 13.58 10.58
C PRO A 249 8.88 12.19 10.11
N LYS A 250 9.42 12.09 8.88
CA LYS A 250 9.76 10.81 8.24
C LYS A 250 10.58 9.87 9.12
N GLN A 251 11.57 10.41 9.83
CA GLN A 251 12.45 9.65 10.74
C GLN A 251 11.75 9.13 11.99
N ASN A 252 10.61 9.73 12.37
CA ASN A 252 9.90 9.40 13.59
C ASN A 252 8.69 8.50 13.36
N LYS A 253 8.14 8.45 12.13
CA LYS A 253 7.01 7.59 11.75
C LYS A 253 7.19 6.18 12.28
N THR A 254 6.27 5.72 13.11
CA THR A 254 6.37 4.45 13.84
C THR A 254 5.19 3.55 13.48
N ILE A 255 5.48 2.29 13.20
CA ILE A 255 4.47 1.22 13.08
C ILE A 255 4.58 0.26 14.26
N LEU A 256 3.52 -0.50 14.48
CA LEU A 256 3.51 -1.55 15.49
C LEU A 256 3.73 -2.92 14.85
N LYS A 257 4.48 -3.78 15.53
CA LYS A 257 4.61 -5.22 15.24
C LYS A 257 4.20 -6.02 16.46
N ILE A 258 3.01 -6.61 16.42
CA ILE A 258 2.49 -7.44 17.51
C ILE A 258 2.71 -8.91 17.18
N ASN A 259 3.34 -9.64 18.09
CA ASN A 259 3.32 -11.09 18.08
C ASN A 259 2.03 -11.58 18.74
N LEU A 260 1.13 -12.16 17.95
CA LEU A 260 -0.19 -12.59 18.41
C LEU A 260 -0.14 -13.75 19.44
N ALA A 261 1.00 -14.43 19.55
CA ALA A 261 1.24 -15.46 20.56
C ALA A 261 1.83 -14.91 21.88
N HIS A 262 2.27 -13.65 21.91
CA HIS A 262 2.78 -13.02 23.11
C HIS A 262 1.64 -12.49 23.99
N ARG A 263 1.95 -12.00 25.20
CA ARG A 263 1.00 -11.32 26.09
C ARG A 263 1.58 -9.96 26.47
N TYR A 264 0.83 -8.91 26.18
CA TYR A 264 1.12 -7.53 26.55
C TYR A 264 0.16 -7.13 27.67
N GLY A 265 0.70 -6.78 28.82
CA GLY A 265 -0.07 -6.34 30.00
C GLY A 265 -0.16 -4.83 30.11
N THR A 266 0.88 -4.11 29.68
CA THR A 266 0.93 -2.64 29.71
C THR A 266 1.64 -2.08 28.48
N THR A 267 1.55 -0.77 28.27
CA THR A 267 2.28 -0.07 27.22
C THR A 267 3.81 -0.15 27.35
N ALA A 268 4.32 -0.51 28.54
CA ALA A 268 5.74 -0.74 28.78
C ALA A 268 6.27 -2.05 28.16
N ASP A 269 5.39 -3.01 27.87
CA ASP A 269 5.77 -4.27 27.23
C ASP A 269 6.06 -4.10 25.73
N LEU A 270 5.74 -2.94 25.17
CA LEU A 270 5.94 -2.59 23.77
C LEU A 270 7.25 -1.84 23.64
N ARG A 271 8.28 -2.53 23.17
CA ARG A 271 9.65 -2.01 23.19
C ARG A 271 9.97 -1.34 21.87
N GLU A 272 10.67 -0.22 21.96
CA GLU A 272 11.26 0.45 20.81
C GLU A 272 12.28 -0.45 20.11
N GLY A 273 12.27 -0.47 18.78
CA GLY A 273 13.08 -1.35 17.94
C GLY A 273 12.56 -2.79 17.82
N HIS A 274 11.53 -3.18 18.58
CA HIS A 274 10.95 -4.52 18.54
C HIS A 274 9.47 -4.48 18.13
N GLU A 275 8.61 -4.04 19.04
CA GLU A 275 7.19 -3.86 18.79
C GLU A 275 6.92 -2.49 18.17
N LEU A 276 7.63 -1.44 18.61
CA LEU A 276 7.55 -0.09 18.06
C LEU A 276 8.72 0.12 17.10
N VAL A 277 8.46 0.04 15.79
CA VAL A 277 9.51 0.04 14.76
C VAL A 277 9.38 1.28 13.89
N LYS A 278 10.49 1.98 13.60
CA LYS A 278 10.44 3.11 12.68
C LYS A 278 10.13 2.61 11.26
N LEU A 279 9.15 3.22 10.62
CA LEU A 279 8.67 2.83 9.28
C LEU A 279 9.81 2.84 8.24
N TRP A 280 10.78 3.75 8.43
CA TRP A 280 11.88 4.01 7.52
C TRP A 280 13.26 3.56 8.03
N GLU A 281 13.36 2.83 9.15
CA GLU A 281 14.65 2.49 9.83
C GLU A 281 15.60 1.62 8.99
N HIS A 282 15.08 0.90 7.99
CA HIS A 282 15.84 -0.05 7.17
C HIS A 282 15.62 0.14 5.68
N VAL A 283 15.03 1.26 5.30
CA VAL A 283 15.01 1.67 3.91
C VAL A 283 16.38 2.28 3.67
N ALA A 284 17.31 1.50 3.12
CA ALA A 284 18.42 2.09 2.40
C ALA A 284 17.81 3.17 1.50
N GLN A 285 18.42 4.36 1.42
CA GLN A 285 17.99 5.48 0.56
C GLN A 285 18.08 5.13 -0.94
N ASP A 286 17.65 3.94 -1.32
CA ASP A 286 17.56 3.48 -2.67
C ASP A 286 16.08 3.50 -3.05
N GLU A 287 15.66 4.62 -3.64
CA GLU A 287 14.36 4.80 -4.29
C GLU A 287 14.12 3.80 -5.46
N ARG A 288 15.04 2.83 -5.64
CA ARG A 288 15.13 1.85 -6.73
C ARG A 288 14.94 0.41 -6.23
N ASP A 289 14.26 0.16 -5.12
CA ASP A 289 13.99 -1.21 -4.68
C ASP A 289 12.89 -1.87 -5.55
N TYR A 290 13.29 -2.36 -6.71
CA TYR A 290 12.48 -3.13 -7.66
C TYR A 290 12.36 -4.62 -7.27
N SER A 291 12.93 -5.05 -6.14
CA SER A 291 13.04 -6.47 -5.79
C SER A 291 11.70 -7.20 -5.75
N PHE A 292 10.61 -6.49 -5.48
CA PHE A 292 9.27 -7.06 -5.51
C PHE A 292 8.76 -7.34 -6.93
N ALA A 293 8.99 -6.43 -7.88
CA ALA A 293 8.69 -6.67 -9.29
C ALA A 293 9.57 -7.79 -9.85
N GLU A 294 10.86 -7.83 -9.47
CA GLU A 294 11.78 -8.91 -9.85
C GLU A 294 11.36 -10.28 -9.30
N LYS A 295 10.90 -10.35 -8.03
CA LYS A 295 10.36 -11.58 -7.43
C LYS A 295 9.08 -12.03 -8.12
N ALA A 296 8.13 -11.12 -8.35
CA ALA A 296 6.89 -11.45 -9.06
C ALA A 296 7.18 -11.95 -10.48
N PHE A 297 8.14 -11.32 -11.16
CA PHE A 297 8.64 -11.73 -12.47
C PHE A 297 9.29 -13.13 -12.43
N ALA A 298 10.17 -13.40 -11.46
CA ALA A 298 10.80 -14.71 -11.28
C ALA A 298 9.80 -15.84 -11.01
N GLN A 299 8.67 -15.52 -10.37
CA GLN A 299 7.57 -16.44 -10.09
C GLN A 299 6.55 -16.53 -11.24
N LYS A 300 6.80 -15.90 -12.39
CA LYS A 300 5.89 -15.83 -13.56
C LYS A 300 4.53 -15.20 -13.24
N MET A 301 4.45 -14.34 -12.23
CA MET A 301 3.25 -13.59 -11.86
C MET A 301 3.19 -12.26 -12.64
N PHE A 302 3.11 -12.34 -13.96
CA PHE A 302 3.30 -11.16 -14.83
C PHE A 302 2.25 -10.06 -14.64
N ASP A 303 0.98 -10.42 -14.41
CA ASP A 303 -0.07 -9.42 -14.15
C ASP A 303 0.18 -8.63 -12.87
N ARG A 304 0.70 -9.33 -11.85
CA ARG A 304 1.08 -8.71 -10.59
C ARG A 304 2.29 -7.79 -10.79
N ALA A 305 3.34 -8.28 -11.47
CA ALA A 305 4.52 -7.48 -11.77
C ALA A 305 4.17 -6.21 -12.57
N GLU A 306 3.31 -6.33 -13.57
CA GLU A 306 2.81 -5.19 -14.36
C GLU A 306 2.06 -4.19 -13.47
N TYR A 307 1.11 -4.68 -12.66
CA TYR A 307 0.33 -3.83 -11.76
C TYR A 307 1.24 -3.01 -10.83
N ILE A 308 2.23 -3.66 -10.23
CA ILE A 308 3.21 -3.02 -9.33
C ILE A 308 3.95 -1.92 -10.10
N LEU A 309 4.59 -2.29 -11.22
CA LEU A 309 5.43 -1.36 -11.98
C LEU A 309 4.64 -0.14 -12.48
N ARG A 310 3.38 -0.32 -12.88
CA ARG A 310 2.54 0.79 -13.37
C ARG A 310 2.03 1.72 -12.27
N HIS A 311 1.78 1.20 -11.07
CA HIS A 311 0.99 1.94 -10.08
C HIS A 311 1.74 2.29 -8.80
N THR A 312 2.72 1.47 -8.38
CA THR A 312 3.37 1.63 -7.08
C THR A 312 4.72 2.34 -7.15
N LEU A 313 5.41 2.31 -8.29
CA LEU A 313 6.75 2.89 -8.41
C LEU A 313 6.73 4.26 -9.11
N PRO A 314 7.60 5.20 -8.70
CA PRO A 314 7.78 6.45 -9.43
C PRO A 314 8.26 6.17 -10.86
N GLU A 315 7.86 7.01 -11.80
CA GLU A 315 8.37 6.91 -13.17
C GLU A 315 9.88 7.11 -13.17
N SER A 316 10.60 6.09 -13.65
CA SER A 316 12.05 6.10 -13.76
C SER A 316 12.48 5.23 -14.94
N TYR A 317 13.70 5.41 -15.43
CA TYR A 317 14.21 4.57 -16.52
C TYR A 317 14.19 3.07 -16.16
N MET A 318 14.40 2.72 -14.89
CA MET A 318 14.42 1.34 -14.43
C MET A 318 13.01 0.76 -14.31
N GLN A 319 12.04 1.56 -13.84
CA GLN A 319 10.63 1.19 -13.85
C GLN A 319 10.15 0.92 -15.28
N GLN A 320 10.50 1.81 -16.23
CA GLN A 320 10.19 1.65 -17.65
C GLN A 320 10.88 0.41 -18.26
N PHE A 321 12.14 0.15 -17.94
CA PHE A 321 12.86 -1.04 -18.39
C PHE A 321 12.18 -2.34 -17.92
N LEU A 322 11.90 -2.45 -16.61
CA LEU A 322 11.27 -3.62 -16.03
C LEU A 322 9.84 -3.82 -16.53
N LEU A 323 9.09 -2.74 -16.74
CA LEU A 323 7.74 -2.81 -17.30
C LEU A 323 7.79 -3.34 -18.74
N GLY A 324 8.72 -2.83 -19.55
CA GLY A 324 8.99 -3.36 -20.88
C GLY A 324 9.34 -4.85 -20.88
N GLN A 325 10.13 -5.30 -19.90
CA GLN A 325 10.49 -6.71 -19.72
C GLN A 325 9.28 -7.60 -19.38
N VAL A 326 8.43 -7.17 -18.44
CA VAL A 326 7.20 -7.88 -18.07
C VAL A 326 6.26 -8.01 -19.27
N LEU A 327 6.01 -6.90 -19.97
CA LEU A 327 5.11 -6.86 -21.12
C LEU A 327 5.59 -7.75 -22.28
N HIS A 328 6.89 -7.73 -22.57
CA HIS A 328 7.48 -8.64 -23.55
C HIS A 328 7.28 -10.11 -23.16
N LYS A 329 7.47 -10.49 -21.88
CA LYS A 329 7.25 -11.87 -21.43
C LYS A 329 5.78 -12.28 -21.51
N LYS A 330 4.85 -11.38 -21.18
CA LYS A 330 3.41 -11.61 -21.40
C LYS A 330 3.14 -11.88 -22.87
N ALA A 331 3.61 -11.02 -23.77
CA ALA A 331 3.43 -11.18 -25.21
C ALA A 331 3.95 -12.54 -25.73
N VAL A 332 5.07 -13.04 -25.21
CA VAL A 332 5.63 -14.35 -25.58
C VAL A 332 4.69 -15.51 -25.25
N ILE A 333 3.90 -15.41 -24.18
CA ILE A 333 2.99 -16.48 -23.73
C ILE A 333 1.53 -16.27 -24.15
N THR A 334 1.15 -15.06 -24.57
CA THR A 334 -0.20 -14.74 -25.04
C THR A 334 -0.48 -15.39 -26.39
N GLU A 335 -1.51 -16.23 -26.49
CA GLU A 335 -1.91 -16.89 -27.74
C GLU A 335 -2.69 -15.97 -28.69
N ASP A 336 -3.49 -15.05 -28.14
CA ASP A 336 -4.26 -14.08 -28.91
C ASP A 336 -3.34 -13.10 -29.64
N ARG A 337 -3.57 -12.93 -30.94
CA ARG A 337 -2.67 -12.15 -31.80
C ARG A 337 -2.78 -10.64 -31.55
N GLU A 338 -3.98 -10.13 -31.31
CA GLU A 338 -4.23 -8.70 -31.13
C GLU A 338 -3.74 -8.25 -29.75
N GLU A 339 -4.01 -9.05 -28.72
CA GLU A 339 -3.48 -8.82 -27.37
C GLU A 339 -1.95 -8.90 -27.36
N ARG A 340 -1.38 -9.92 -28.00
CA ARG A 340 0.08 -10.04 -28.16
C ARG A 340 0.68 -8.79 -28.83
N TYR A 341 0.06 -8.30 -29.90
CA TYR A 341 0.53 -7.10 -30.60
C TYR A 341 0.48 -5.87 -29.69
N THR A 342 -0.61 -5.68 -28.95
CA THR A 342 -0.78 -4.58 -27.99
C THR A 342 0.30 -4.61 -26.92
N LEU A 343 0.56 -5.78 -26.33
CA LEU A 343 1.63 -5.96 -25.33
C LEU A 343 3.03 -5.63 -25.88
N LEU A 344 3.29 -5.98 -27.15
CA LEU A 344 4.58 -5.66 -27.79
C LEU A 344 4.75 -4.16 -28.06
N VAL A 345 3.68 -3.45 -28.44
CA VAL A 345 3.70 -2.00 -28.63
C VAL A 345 3.94 -1.30 -27.29
N ASP A 346 3.24 -1.69 -26.23
CA ASP A 346 3.47 -1.16 -24.88
C ASP A 346 4.91 -1.45 -24.41
N ALA A 347 5.42 -2.66 -24.65
CA ALA A 347 6.79 -3.02 -24.31
C ALA A 347 7.80 -2.13 -25.05
N TYR A 348 7.57 -1.89 -26.35
CA TYR A 348 8.39 -1.01 -27.18
C TYR A 348 8.46 0.40 -26.60
N ASP A 349 7.31 0.99 -26.27
CA ASP A 349 7.24 2.37 -25.77
C ASP A 349 7.98 2.55 -24.44
N ASN A 350 7.80 1.60 -23.50
CA ASN A 350 8.47 1.64 -22.21
C ASN A 350 9.99 1.46 -22.34
N LEU A 351 10.45 0.50 -23.15
CA LEU A 351 11.89 0.31 -23.39
C LEU A 351 12.53 1.52 -24.08
N ASN A 352 11.82 2.13 -25.02
CA ASN A 352 12.30 3.33 -25.70
C ASN A 352 12.40 4.52 -24.72
N LYS A 353 11.42 4.72 -23.83
CA LYS A 353 11.49 5.72 -22.76
C LYS A 353 12.66 5.49 -21.81
N SER A 354 12.91 4.24 -21.43
CA SER A 354 14.06 3.88 -20.60
C SER A 354 15.40 4.30 -21.25
N LEU A 355 15.56 4.02 -22.55
CA LEU A 355 16.75 4.36 -23.32
C LEU A 355 16.95 5.87 -23.58
N GLN A 356 15.89 6.68 -23.53
CA GLN A 356 16.02 8.14 -23.60
C GLN A 356 16.72 8.72 -22.35
N VAL A 357 16.63 8.02 -21.23
CA VAL A 357 17.24 8.44 -19.96
C VAL A 357 18.60 7.77 -19.76
N GLU A 358 18.73 6.49 -20.09
CA GLU A 358 19.99 5.73 -19.97
C GLU A 358 20.34 5.04 -21.29
N GLU A 359 20.90 5.81 -22.23
CA GLU A 359 21.32 5.30 -23.55
C GLU A 359 22.39 4.19 -23.44
N GLY A 360 23.08 4.06 -22.29
CA GLY A 360 24.09 3.03 -22.06
C GLY A 360 23.55 1.62 -21.80
N ASN A 361 22.24 1.44 -21.62
CA ASN A 361 21.68 0.19 -21.12
C ASN A 361 21.63 -0.89 -22.22
N ALA A 362 22.58 -1.84 -22.15
CA ALA A 362 22.73 -2.91 -23.14
C ALA A 362 21.54 -3.88 -23.16
N ASP A 363 20.99 -4.19 -21.98
CA ASP A 363 19.86 -5.12 -21.83
C ASP A 363 18.58 -4.52 -22.41
N ALA A 364 18.33 -3.23 -22.19
CA ALA A 364 17.21 -2.50 -22.79
C ALA A 364 17.31 -2.50 -24.32
N HIS A 365 18.49 -2.28 -24.89
CA HIS A 365 18.72 -2.37 -26.34
C HIS A 365 18.49 -3.79 -26.89
N LEU A 366 18.99 -4.82 -26.19
CA LEU A 366 18.81 -6.21 -26.60
C LEU A 366 17.32 -6.59 -26.62
N LEU A 367 16.61 -6.25 -25.55
CA LEU A 367 15.19 -6.53 -25.38
C LEU A 367 14.34 -5.74 -26.39
N LEU A 368 14.65 -4.47 -26.62
CA LEU A 368 13.96 -3.66 -27.63
C LEU A 368 14.15 -4.23 -29.04
N GLY A 369 15.35 -4.76 -29.34
CA GLY A 369 15.60 -5.49 -30.57
C GLY A 369 14.71 -6.73 -30.74
N GLN A 370 14.49 -7.50 -29.65
CA GLN A 370 13.60 -8.66 -29.64
C GLN A 370 12.14 -8.25 -29.88
N VAL A 371 11.67 -7.21 -29.18
CA VAL A 371 10.32 -6.67 -29.35
C VAL A 371 10.09 -6.19 -30.79
N CYS A 372 11.04 -5.44 -31.37
CA CYS A 372 10.96 -5.00 -32.76
C CYS A 372 10.85 -6.18 -33.75
N ASP A 373 11.59 -7.26 -33.50
CA ASP A 373 11.55 -8.47 -34.34
C ASP A 373 10.20 -9.19 -34.25
N MET A 374 9.59 -9.23 -33.06
CA MET A 374 8.28 -9.84 -32.85
C MET A 374 7.13 -9.04 -33.45
N ILE A 375 7.25 -7.71 -33.52
CA ILE A 375 6.25 -6.84 -34.17
C ILE A 375 6.21 -7.07 -35.69
N GLY A 376 7.33 -7.47 -36.29
CA GLY A 376 7.40 -7.93 -37.69
C GLY A 376 8.11 -6.97 -38.65
N ASP A 377 7.92 -7.22 -39.96
CA ASP A 377 8.81 -6.76 -41.05
C ASP A 377 9.00 -5.24 -41.14
N ALA A 378 7.99 -4.45 -40.74
CA ALA A 378 8.09 -2.99 -40.72
C ALA A 378 9.20 -2.46 -39.79
N ASN A 379 9.64 -3.26 -38.81
CA ASN A 379 10.62 -2.88 -37.80
C ASN A 379 11.98 -3.57 -37.95
N VAL A 380 12.24 -4.29 -39.05
CA VAL A 380 13.50 -5.04 -39.25
C VAL A 380 14.73 -4.12 -39.18
N TRP A 381 14.64 -2.91 -39.71
CA TRP A 381 15.70 -1.90 -39.61
C TRP A 381 15.94 -1.44 -38.18
N LYS A 382 14.87 -1.24 -37.41
CA LYS A 382 14.96 -0.85 -36.00
C LYS A 382 15.53 -1.98 -35.15
N ALA A 383 15.09 -3.22 -35.38
CA ALA A 383 15.66 -4.39 -34.72
C ALA A 383 17.16 -4.51 -34.97
N HIS A 384 17.61 -4.35 -36.22
CA HIS A 384 19.03 -4.35 -36.57
C HIS A 384 19.81 -3.23 -35.86
N GLU A 385 19.27 -2.01 -35.81
CA GLU A 385 19.86 -0.89 -35.09
C GLU A 385 20.04 -1.21 -33.59
N MET A 386 18.98 -1.69 -32.94
CA MET A 386 18.98 -1.97 -31.50
C MET A 386 19.93 -3.11 -31.12
N PHE A 387 19.95 -4.21 -31.89
CA PHE A 387 20.93 -5.28 -31.66
C PHE A 387 22.37 -4.81 -31.87
N GLY A 388 22.60 -3.90 -32.83
CA GLY A 388 23.92 -3.29 -33.05
C GLY A 388 24.37 -2.44 -31.87
N LYS A 389 23.47 -1.62 -31.30
CA LYS A 389 23.74 -0.85 -30.09
C LYS A 389 24.01 -1.76 -28.90
N ALA A 390 23.18 -2.78 -28.66
CA ALA A 390 23.40 -3.77 -27.62
C ALA A 390 24.80 -4.41 -27.70
N ASP A 391 25.22 -4.86 -28.88
CA ASP A 391 26.57 -5.43 -29.08
C ASP A 391 27.70 -4.43 -28.79
N ILE A 392 27.54 -3.15 -29.17
CA ILE A 392 28.53 -2.11 -28.84
C ILE A 392 28.64 -1.95 -27.32
N HIS A 393 27.51 -1.88 -26.61
CA HIS A 393 27.50 -1.73 -25.15
C HIS A 393 28.05 -2.96 -24.45
N PHE A 394 27.64 -4.17 -24.84
CA PHE A 394 28.18 -5.41 -24.26
C PHE A 394 29.68 -5.54 -24.48
N ARG A 395 30.23 -5.18 -25.66
CA ARG A 395 31.69 -5.21 -25.89
C ARG A 395 32.45 -4.21 -25.03
N ARG A 396 31.84 -3.05 -24.73
CA ARG A 396 32.42 -2.08 -23.79
C ARG A 396 32.34 -2.55 -22.33
N ALA A 397 31.38 -3.41 -21.99
CA ALA A 397 31.25 -4.01 -20.66
C ALA A 397 32.11 -5.27 -20.48
N ASP A 398 32.30 -6.07 -21.54
CA ASP A 398 33.09 -7.31 -21.58
C ASP A 398 34.58 -7.05 -21.29
N THR A 399 35.07 -5.83 -21.56
CA THR A 399 36.40 -5.40 -21.11
C THR A 399 36.54 -5.31 -19.58
N TYR A 400 35.41 -5.32 -18.85
CA TYR A 400 35.34 -5.20 -17.39
C TYR A 400 34.68 -6.40 -16.70
N ASN A 401 33.84 -7.18 -17.39
CA ASN A 401 33.18 -8.37 -16.84
C ASN A 401 32.92 -9.45 -17.92
N PRO A 402 33.63 -10.59 -17.89
CA PRO A 402 33.48 -11.69 -18.84
C PRO A 402 32.10 -12.34 -18.91
N ALA A 403 31.21 -12.08 -17.92
CA ALA A 403 29.86 -12.62 -17.91
C ALA A 403 29.02 -12.18 -19.11
N TYR A 404 29.37 -11.06 -19.76
CA TYR A 404 28.62 -10.49 -20.90
C TYR A 404 29.02 -11.03 -22.29
N ALA A 405 30.02 -11.92 -22.36
CA ALA A 405 30.50 -12.47 -23.62
C ALA A 405 29.41 -13.27 -24.36
N HIS A 406 28.51 -13.92 -23.61
CA HIS A 406 27.41 -14.71 -24.17
C HIS A 406 26.35 -13.82 -24.81
N GLU A 407 25.92 -12.77 -24.12
CA GLU A 407 24.92 -11.79 -24.56
C GLU A 407 25.44 -11.01 -25.77
N SER A 408 26.73 -10.62 -25.79
CA SER A 408 27.38 -10.04 -26.97
C SER A 408 27.36 -10.99 -28.17
N ALA A 409 27.60 -12.29 -27.97
CA ALA A 409 27.52 -13.28 -29.06
C ALA A 409 26.10 -13.41 -29.61
N ILE A 410 25.07 -13.42 -28.75
CA ILE A 410 23.65 -13.42 -29.16
C ILE A 410 23.34 -12.17 -29.98
N ALA A 411 23.70 -10.98 -29.49
CA ALA A 411 23.44 -9.72 -30.19
C ALA A 411 24.08 -9.72 -31.58
N ARG A 412 25.35 -10.14 -31.70
CA ARG A 412 26.06 -10.25 -33.00
C ARG A 412 25.41 -11.22 -33.97
N ALA A 413 25.00 -12.39 -33.49
CA ALA A 413 24.30 -13.36 -34.32
C ALA A 413 23.00 -12.78 -34.87
N ARG A 414 22.24 -12.03 -34.06
CA ARG A 414 21.01 -11.35 -34.49
C ARG A 414 21.28 -10.23 -35.50
N VAL A 415 22.30 -9.40 -35.29
CA VAL A 415 22.71 -8.38 -36.28
C VAL A 415 23.02 -9.03 -37.63
N ALA A 416 23.80 -10.12 -37.65
CA ALA A 416 24.15 -10.84 -38.87
C ALA A 416 22.92 -11.44 -39.56
N GLU A 417 21.98 -12.01 -38.79
CA GLU A 417 20.70 -12.53 -39.31
C GLU A 417 19.88 -11.42 -39.97
N LYS A 418 19.68 -10.28 -39.29
CA LYS A 418 18.86 -9.17 -39.81
C LYS A 418 19.49 -8.51 -41.02
N ARG A 419 20.83 -8.37 -41.06
CA ARG A 419 21.53 -7.84 -42.22
C ARG A 419 21.27 -8.67 -43.48
N ARG A 420 21.18 -10.01 -43.36
CA ARG A 420 20.81 -10.88 -44.50
C ARG A 420 19.37 -10.64 -44.95
N LYS A 421 18.41 -10.53 -44.02
CA LYS A 421 17.00 -10.23 -44.33
C LYS A 421 16.84 -8.87 -45.02
N ILE A 422 17.54 -7.85 -44.53
CA ILE A 422 17.58 -6.51 -45.13
C ILE A 422 18.07 -6.54 -46.59
N VAL A 423 19.10 -7.35 -46.89
CA VAL A 423 19.62 -7.49 -48.25
C VAL A 423 18.62 -8.20 -49.17
N ILE A 424 17.78 -9.09 -48.64
CA ILE A 424 16.72 -9.77 -49.41
C ILE A 424 15.53 -8.84 -49.68
N LEU A 425 15.23 -7.92 -48.76
CA LEU A 425 14.15 -6.95 -48.90
C LEU A 425 14.49 -5.74 -49.80
N ARG A 426 15.76 -5.58 -50.16
CA ARG A 426 16.25 -4.58 -51.13
C ARG A 426 16.39 -5.22 -52.50
#